data_AF-A0A5S4YS57-F1
#
_entry.id   AF-A0A5S4YS57-F1
#
_cell.length_a   1.000
_cell.length_b   1.000
_cell.length_c   1.000
_cell.angle_alpha   90.00
_cell.angle_beta   90.00
_cell.angle_gamma   90.00
#
_symmetry.space_group_name_H-M   'P 1'
#
loop_
_entity.id
_entity.type
_entity.pdbx_description
1 polymer ?
#
loop_
_entity_poly.entity_id
_entity_poly.type
_entity_poly.pdbx_seq_one_letter_code
_entity_poly.pdbx_strand_id
1 'polypeptide(L)'
;MSRSSAEAVETPARCSIRISRSWARSWPRTTLGLNHVSSYVKHFGSLRKAYAMIGYVAPRDRDWLDTRKFWGAEQVRHATELAEVLSADLGLEAELVQGGISLDIGGVRQVSFLVARRLAQRGADHAPQWKAYRRQISSGLLAVMRLDATNRAIEDYVLLSSPLRAGRYVWLSSDSLRRHHGVPCAGKEELIKAIKARLAKSNHAARASSAPLNKRTKLSRSKTKGSGERRL
;
A
#
# COMPACT_ATOMS: atom_id res chain seq x y z
N MET A 1 -19.65 -43.63 40.95
CA MET A 1 -20.44 -42.41 41.19
C MET A 1 -19.49 -41.23 40.97
N SER A 2 -19.45 -40.65 39.76
CA SER A 2 -20.24 -39.46 39.36
C SER A 2 -19.68 -38.18 40.00
N ARG A 3 -19.25 -37.09 39.35
CA ARG A 3 -19.20 -36.55 37.96
C ARG A 3 -18.07 -35.48 37.97
N SER A 4 -17.18 -35.40 36.99
CA SER A 4 -17.17 -34.45 35.87
C SER A 4 -17.79 -33.06 36.11
N SER A 5 -16.99 -32.00 35.97
CA SER A 5 -17.39 -30.61 35.65
C SER A 5 -16.13 -29.92 35.10
N ALA A 6 -15.84 -29.95 33.81
CA ALA A 6 -16.44 -29.21 32.69
C ALA A 6 -16.20 -27.69 32.77
N GLU A 7 -15.37 -27.25 31.83
CA GLU A 7 -15.06 -25.88 31.38
C GLU A 7 -16.20 -24.86 31.55
N ALA A 8 -15.87 -23.70 32.12
CA ALA A 8 -16.56 -22.46 31.85
C ALA A 8 -15.76 -21.68 30.79
N VAL A 9 -16.06 -21.92 29.52
CA VAL A 9 -15.65 -21.04 28.42
C VAL A 9 -16.45 -19.74 28.55
N GLU A 10 -15.76 -18.66 28.85
CA GLU A 10 -16.33 -17.32 28.98
C GLU A 10 -16.79 -16.82 27.60
N THR A 11 -18.09 -16.87 27.38
CA THR A 11 -18.76 -16.39 26.16
C THR A 11 -18.62 -14.87 26.06
N PRO A 12 -18.18 -14.29 24.93
CA PRO A 12 -18.14 -12.84 24.80
C PRO A 12 -19.56 -12.26 24.84
N ALA A 13 -19.75 -11.31 25.75
CA ALA A 13 -21.00 -10.62 26.01
C ALA A 13 -21.71 -10.20 24.71
N ARG A 14 -22.95 -10.66 24.55
CA ARG A 14 -23.89 -10.10 23.57
C ARG A 14 -24.03 -8.60 23.86
N CYS A 15 -23.57 -7.78 22.91
CA CYS A 15 -23.74 -6.34 22.91
C CYS A 15 -25.24 -6.03 22.77
N SER A 16 -25.93 -5.89 23.90
CA SER A 16 -27.31 -5.39 23.93
C SER A 16 -27.27 -3.87 23.85
N ILE A 17 -27.80 -3.32 22.75
CA ILE A 17 -28.01 -1.89 22.62
C ILE A 17 -29.16 -1.54 23.57
N ARG A 18 -28.84 -1.04 24.76
CA ARG A 18 -29.82 -0.43 25.65
C ARG A 18 -30.01 1.02 25.22
N ILE A 19 -30.91 1.25 24.26
CA ILE A 19 -31.32 2.61 23.87
C ILE A 19 -32.04 3.22 25.09
N SER A 20 -31.38 4.13 25.79
CA SER A 20 -32.02 4.86 26.90
C SER A 20 -33.11 5.78 26.34
N ARG A 21 -34.31 5.71 26.92
CA ARG A 21 -35.54 6.40 26.43
C ARG A 21 -35.51 7.93 26.59
N SER A 22 -34.44 8.54 27.08
CA SER A 22 -34.43 9.98 27.42
C SER A 22 -33.98 10.93 26.30
N TRP A 23 -33.50 10.44 25.15
CA TRP A 23 -32.79 11.27 24.16
C TRP A 23 -33.65 11.79 22.99
N ALA A 24 -34.97 11.62 23.04
CA ALA A 24 -35.87 12.06 21.96
C ALA A 24 -36.01 13.60 21.84
N ARG A 25 -35.33 14.41 22.67
CA ARG A 25 -35.53 15.86 22.76
C ARG A 25 -34.52 16.74 22.01
N SER A 26 -33.41 16.20 21.52
CA SER A 26 -32.39 16.95 20.76
C SER A 26 -32.31 16.55 19.28
N TRP A 27 -33.26 15.75 18.80
CA TRP A 27 -33.31 15.35 17.41
C TRP A 27 -34.01 16.43 16.58
N PRO A 28 -33.40 16.99 15.51
CA PRO A 28 -34.11 17.90 14.62
C PRO A 28 -35.34 17.17 14.06
N ARG A 29 -36.55 17.71 14.30
CA ARG A 29 -37.85 17.10 13.92
C ARG A 29 -38.06 17.01 12.39
N THR A 30 -37.00 17.15 11.59
CA THR A 30 -36.99 17.14 10.13
C THR A 30 -36.51 15.81 9.52
N THR A 31 -36.18 14.80 10.34
CA THR A 31 -35.57 13.53 9.88
C THR A 31 -36.58 12.40 9.61
N LEU A 32 -37.77 12.71 9.12
CA LEU A 32 -38.63 11.70 8.53
C LEU A 32 -38.07 11.40 7.12
N GLY A 33 -37.19 10.40 6.99
CA GLY A 33 -36.70 9.95 5.67
C GLY A 33 -35.19 9.64 5.53
N LEU A 34 -34.41 9.54 6.62
CA LEU A 34 -32.99 9.15 6.54
C LEU A 34 -32.82 7.63 6.38
N ASN A 35 -33.32 7.05 5.28
CA ASN A 35 -33.17 5.62 5.00
C ASN A 35 -31.90 5.31 4.18
N HIS A 36 -31.14 6.33 3.78
CA HIS A 36 -30.00 6.17 2.88
C HIS A 36 -28.70 6.68 3.50
N VAL A 37 -27.60 5.92 3.29
CA VAL A 37 -26.26 6.20 3.82
C VAL A 37 -25.78 7.61 3.45
N SER A 38 -26.10 8.09 2.24
CA SER A 38 -25.69 9.42 1.78
C SER A 38 -26.24 10.54 2.66
N SER A 39 -27.46 10.40 3.17
CA SER A 39 -28.07 11.43 4.01
C SER A 39 -27.36 11.52 5.38
N TYR A 40 -26.98 10.39 5.97
CA TYR A 40 -26.14 10.39 7.18
C TYR A 40 -24.77 11.03 6.93
N VAL A 41 -24.13 10.71 5.81
CA VAL A 41 -22.86 11.34 5.43
C VAL A 41 -23.02 12.85 5.24
N LYS A 42 -24.11 13.31 4.62
CA LYS A 42 -24.38 14.73 4.40
C LYS A 42 -24.60 15.51 5.71
N HIS A 43 -25.34 14.93 6.66
CA HIS A 43 -25.69 15.62 7.90
C HIS A 43 -24.62 15.49 8.99
N PHE A 44 -23.94 14.34 9.07
CA PHE A 44 -23.04 14.02 10.17
C PHE A 44 -21.58 13.84 9.72
N GLY A 45 -21.29 13.94 8.42
CA GLY A 45 -19.98 13.74 7.83
C GLY A 45 -19.63 12.26 7.61
N SER A 46 -19.98 11.38 8.55
CA SER A 46 -19.85 9.94 8.38
C SER A 46 -20.85 9.15 9.23
N LEU A 47 -21.12 7.91 8.84
CA LEU A 47 -21.95 7.00 9.65
C LEU A 47 -21.37 6.83 11.06
N ARG A 48 -20.04 6.76 11.22
CA ARG A 48 -19.42 6.63 12.54
C ARG A 48 -19.78 7.81 13.44
N LYS A 49 -19.67 9.03 12.93
CA LYS A 49 -20.08 10.23 13.69
C LYS A 49 -21.56 10.16 14.06
N ALA A 50 -22.42 9.70 13.15
CA ALA A 50 -23.84 9.49 13.45
C ALA A 50 -24.08 8.47 14.58
N TYR A 51 -23.41 7.32 14.54
CA TYR A 51 -23.50 6.30 15.58
C TYR A 51 -22.88 6.75 16.91
N ALA A 52 -21.81 7.54 16.89
CA ALA A 52 -21.20 8.08 18.10
C ALA A 52 -22.16 8.98 18.88
N MET A 53 -23.02 9.75 18.20
CA MET A 53 -24.01 10.60 18.88
C MET A 53 -25.09 9.81 19.64
N ILE A 54 -25.36 8.57 19.25
CA ILE A 54 -26.27 7.67 19.99
C ILE A 54 -25.52 6.83 21.05
N GLY A 55 -24.27 7.20 21.37
CA GLY A 55 -23.43 6.53 22.36
C GLY A 55 -22.83 5.21 21.88
N TYR A 56 -22.89 4.89 20.58
CA TYR A 56 -22.26 3.67 20.07
C TYR A 56 -20.73 3.84 20.01
N VAL A 57 -20.04 3.02 20.79
CA VAL A 57 -18.57 2.90 20.76
C VAL A 57 -18.20 1.65 19.96
N ALA A 58 -17.50 1.83 18.85
CA ALA A 58 -17.05 0.71 18.04
C ALA A 58 -15.95 -0.08 18.78
N PRO A 59 -15.98 -1.42 18.79
CA PRO A 59 -14.95 -2.24 19.43
C PRO A 59 -13.56 -2.15 18.78
N ARG A 60 -13.47 -1.56 17.58
CA ARG A 60 -12.23 -1.44 16.81
C ARG A 60 -12.06 -0.01 16.37
N ASP A 61 -10.85 0.51 16.53
CA ASP A 61 -10.43 1.72 15.87
C ASP A 61 -10.57 1.51 14.35
N ARG A 62 -11.38 2.36 13.73
CA ARG A 62 -11.58 2.38 12.28
C ARG A 62 -11.42 3.81 11.76
N ASP A 63 -10.69 4.68 12.46
CA ASP A 63 -10.51 6.11 12.13
C ASP A 63 -9.92 6.32 10.72
N TRP A 64 -9.19 5.31 10.24
CA TRP A 64 -8.69 5.25 8.86
C TRP A 64 -9.76 5.44 7.78
N LEU A 65 -11.03 5.10 8.04
CA LEU A 65 -12.11 5.29 7.07
C LEU A 65 -12.38 6.78 6.85
N ASP A 66 -12.29 7.56 7.92
CA ASP A 66 -12.54 8.99 7.90
C ASP A 66 -11.32 9.75 7.35
N THR A 67 -10.10 9.27 7.61
CA THR A 67 -8.84 9.89 7.10
C THR A 67 -8.41 9.39 5.72
N ARG A 68 -9.09 8.40 5.13
CA ARG A 68 -8.70 7.79 3.84
C ARG A 68 -8.57 8.80 2.70
N LYS A 69 -9.50 9.76 2.61
CA LYS A 69 -9.48 10.78 1.55
C LYS A 69 -8.29 11.71 1.68
N PHE A 70 -8.01 12.14 2.92
CA PHE A 70 -6.86 12.97 3.24
C PHE A 70 -5.55 12.30 2.81
N TRP A 71 -5.35 11.04 3.21
CA TRP A 71 -4.17 10.27 2.81
C TRP A 71 -4.10 9.98 1.30
N GLY A 72 -5.25 9.89 0.63
CA GLY A 72 -5.31 9.83 -0.83
C GLY A 72 -4.73 11.08 -1.47
N ALA A 73 -5.16 12.26 -1.02
CA ALA A 73 -4.64 13.54 -1.51
C ALA A 73 -3.14 13.70 -1.23
N GLU A 74 -2.68 13.27 -0.05
CA GLU A 74 -1.26 13.30 0.29
C GLU A 74 -0.41 12.40 -0.62
N GLN A 75 -0.87 11.19 -0.95
CA GLN A 75 -0.16 10.33 -1.90
C GLN A 75 -0.06 10.98 -3.29
N VAL A 76 -1.14 11.60 -3.77
CA VAL A 76 -1.14 12.32 -5.06
C VAL A 76 -0.15 13.47 -5.03
N ARG A 77 -0.14 14.27 -3.94
CA ARG A 77 0.81 15.37 -3.77
C ARG A 77 2.26 14.91 -3.87
N HIS A 78 2.61 13.82 -3.18
CA HIS A 78 3.97 13.27 -3.22
C HIS A 78 4.33 12.70 -4.60
N ALA A 79 3.37 12.09 -5.30
CA ALA A 79 3.60 11.58 -6.64
C ALA A 79 3.81 12.72 -7.66
N THR A 80 2.99 13.78 -7.60
CA THR A 80 3.17 14.96 -8.45
C THR A 80 4.53 15.61 -8.24
N GLU A 81 4.91 15.85 -6.98
CA GLU A 81 6.22 16.45 -6.66
C GLU A 81 7.39 15.57 -7.13
N LEU A 82 7.28 14.25 -6.96
CA LEU A 82 8.30 13.34 -7.48
C LEU A 82 8.37 13.40 -9.02
N ALA A 83 7.25 13.48 -9.73
CA ALA A 83 7.24 13.61 -11.19
C ALA A 83 7.95 14.89 -11.65
N GLU A 84 7.66 16.01 -11.00
CA GLU A 84 8.31 17.31 -11.26
C GLU A 84 9.83 17.22 -11.05
N VAL A 85 10.27 16.64 -9.93
CA VAL A 85 11.70 16.47 -9.64
C VAL A 85 12.38 15.53 -10.62
N LEU A 86 11.73 14.43 -11.02
CA LEU A 86 12.30 13.50 -11.99
C LEU A 86 12.43 14.12 -13.39
N SER A 87 11.47 14.94 -13.78
CA SER A 87 11.53 15.70 -15.04
C SER A 87 12.65 16.74 -15.00
N ALA A 88 12.73 17.54 -13.94
CA ALA A 88 13.72 18.61 -13.80
C ALA A 88 15.16 18.09 -13.67
N ASP A 89 15.39 17.08 -12.83
CA ASP A 89 16.76 16.62 -12.51
C ASP A 89 17.30 15.58 -13.49
N LEU A 90 16.42 14.73 -14.04
CA LEU A 90 16.83 13.56 -14.83
C LEU A 90 16.28 13.58 -16.26
N GLY A 91 15.45 14.55 -16.63
CA GLY A 91 14.78 14.59 -17.94
C GLY A 91 13.88 13.38 -18.18
N LEU A 92 13.39 12.74 -17.12
CA LEU A 92 12.54 11.56 -17.23
C LEU A 92 11.07 11.99 -17.29
N GLU A 93 10.37 11.53 -18.31
CA GLU A 93 8.91 11.65 -18.36
C GLU A 93 8.28 10.65 -17.40
N ALA A 94 7.51 11.18 -16.45
CA ALA A 94 6.78 10.43 -15.45
C ALA A 94 5.29 10.76 -15.54
N GLU A 95 4.47 9.74 -15.77
CA GLU A 95 3.02 9.88 -15.87
C GLU A 95 2.34 9.39 -14.59
N LEU A 96 1.35 10.15 -14.12
CA LEU A 96 0.52 9.78 -12.97
C LEU A 96 -0.48 8.69 -13.38
N VAL A 97 -0.45 7.56 -12.66
CA VAL A 97 -1.34 6.41 -12.89
C VAL A 97 -2.08 6.01 -11.61
N GLN A 98 -3.11 5.16 -11.74
CA GLN A 98 -3.89 4.60 -10.63
C GLN A 98 -4.55 5.66 -9.73
N GLY A 99 -5.11 6.72 -10.32
CA GLY A 99 -5.71 7.83 -9.56
C GLY A 99 -4.65 8.73 -8.91
N GLY A 100 -3.44 8.78 -9.48
CA GLY A 100 -2.37 9.70 -9.10
C GLY A 100 -1.49 9.24 -7.95
N ILE A 101 -1.69 8.03 -7.41
CA ILE A 101 -0.86 7.52 -6.30
C ILE A 101 0.40 6.79 -6.77
N SER A 102 0.53 6.58 -8.07
CA SER A 102 1.64 5.88 -8.69
C SER A 102 2.17 6.69 -9.87
N LEU A 103 3.46 6.57 -10.15
CA LEU A 103 4.12 7.09 -11.33
C LEU A 103 4.57 5.94 -12.22
N ASP A 104 4.27 6.05 -13.51
CA ASP A 104 4.92 5.26 -14.55
C ASP A 104 6.02 6.11 -15.20
N ILE A 105 7.23 5.57 -15.27
CA ILE A 105 8.42 6.25 -15.74
C ILE A 105 8.87 5.54 -17.02
N GLY A 106 8.59 6.16 -18.16
CA GLY A 106 8.90 5.64 -19.49
C GLY A 106 8.30 4.27 -19.79
N GLY A 107 7.12 3.94 -19.24
CA GLY A 107 6.38 2.69 -19.53
C GLY A 107 6.99 1.40 -18.97
N VAL A 108 8.12 1.49 -18.27
CA VAL A 108 8.91 0.32 -17.84
C VAL A 108 9.06 0.25 -16.33
N ARG A 109 9.00 1.40 -15.64
CA ARG A 109 9.30 1.48 -14.21
C ARG A 109 8.19 2.19 -13.47
N GLN A 110 7.66 1.52 -12.46
CA GLN A 110 6.63 2.09 -11.62
C GLN A 110 7.19 2.49 -10.26
N VAL A 111 6.76 3.64 -9.75
CA VAL A 111 6.93 4.05 -8.35
C VAL A 111 5.54 4.26 -7.75
N SER A 112 5.21 3.54 -6.68
CA SER A 112 3.89 3.66 -6.04
C SER A 112 4.00 4.15 -4.62
N PHE A 113 3.17 5.13 -4.27
CA PHE A 113 3.05 5.64 -2.91
C PHE A 113 2.04 4.82 -2.12
N LEU A 114 2.39 4.50 -0.88
CA LEU A 114 1.57 3.73 0.04
C LEU A 114 1.56 4.40 1.41
N VAL A 115 0.41 4.42 2.07
CA VAL A 115 0.31 4.84 3.47
C VAL A 115 0.24 3.61 4.39
N ALA A 116 1.22 3.49 5.28
CA ALA A 116 1.30 2.41 6.25
C ALA A 116 0.86 2.90 7.63
N ARG A 117 -0.21 2.29 8.13
CA ARG A 117 -0.74 2.60 9.46
C ARG A 117 0.00 1.81 10.53
N ARG A 118 0.35 2.48 11.63
CA ARG A 118 0.87 1.83 12.82
C ARG A 118 -0.24 1.04 13.50
N LEU A 119 0.05 -0.21 13.80
CA LEU A 119 -0.86 -1.11 14.51
C LEU A 119 -0.75 -0.89 16.01
N ALA A 120 -1.85 -1.14 16.71
CA ALA A 120 -1.84 -1.18 18.17
C ALA A 120 -0.75 -2.14 18.66
N GLN A 121 0.07 -1.65 19.58
CA GLN A 121 1.17 -2.43 20.15
C GLN A 121 0.59 -3.60 20.96
N ARG A 122 1.06 -4.82 20.67
CA ARG A 122 0.53 -6.05 21.29
C ARG A 122 1.07 -6.30 22.70
N GLY A 123 2.16 -5.63 23.10
CA GLY A 123 2.79 -5.72 24.42
C GLY A 123 4.07 -4.88 24.47
N ALA A 124 4.61 -4.63 25.67
CA ALA A 124 5.77 -3.77 25.86
C ALA A 124 6.99 -4.20 25.04
N ASP A 125 7.22 -5.51 24.93
CA ASP A 125 8.39 -6.08 24.23
C ASP A 125 8.19 -6.24 22.71
N HIS A 126 7.01 -5.90 22.20
CA HIS A 126 6.73 -6.03 20.77
C HIS A 126 7.19 -4.79 20.01
N ALA A 127 8.08 -5.00 19.03
CA ALA A 127 8.50 -3.97 18.10
C ALA A 127 7.27 -3.35 17.38
N PRO A 128 7.30 -2.03 17.10
CA PRO A 128 6.26 -1.38 16.31
C PRO A 128 6.05 -2.05 14.95
N GLN A 129 4.79 -2.15 14.55
CA GLN A 129 4.40 -2.75 13.27
C GLN A 129 3.52 -1.80 12.48
N TRP A 130 3.74 -1.74 11.18
CA TRP A 130 2.89 -1.00 10.26
C TRP A 130 2.30 -1.90 9.18
N LYS A 131 1.15 -1.46 8.65
CA LYS A 131 0.43 -2.17 7.60
C LYS A 131 -0.06 -1.19 6.53
N ALA A 132 0.36 -1.43 5.30
CA ALA A 132 -0.09 -0.72 4.11
C ALA A 132 -0.93 -1.63 3.21
N TYR A 133 -1.89 -1.04 2.49
CA TYR A 133 -2.73 -1.76 1.53
C TYR A 133 -2.22 -1.56 0.11
N ARG A 134 -2.00 -2.66 -0.62
CA ARG A 134 -1.27 -2.69 -1.91
C ARG A 134 -2.17 -2.96 -3.13
N ARG A 135 -3.42 -3.40 -2.95
CA ARG A 135 -4.24 -4.27 -3.85
C ARG A 135 -4.03 -4.22 -5.38
N GLN A 136 -3.66 -3.10 -6.01
CA GLN A 136 -3.49 -2.96 -7.46
C GLN A 136 -2.05 -2.67 -7.92
N ILE A 137 -1.08 -2.68 -7.00
CA ILE A 137 0.32 -2.39 -7.31
C ILE A 137 1.06 -3.73 -7.46
N SER A 138 1.27 -4.15 -8.70
CA SER A 138 1.84 -5.46 -9.04
C SER A 138 3.38 -5.48 -8.99
N SER A 139 4.05 -4.37 -9.33
CA SER A 139 5.51 -4.32 -9.44
C SER A 139 6.06 -2.90 -9.21
N GLY A 140 7.38 -2.74 -9.21
CA GLY A 140 8.04 -1.44 -9.08
C GLY A 140 8.63 -1.13 -7.71
N LEU A 141 8.98 0.14 -7.53
CA LEU A 141 9.43 0.70 -6.25
C LEU A 141 8.21 1.10 -5.41
N LEU A 142 8.23 0.78 -4.12
CA LEU A 142 7.19 1.21 -3.20
C LEU A 142 7.76 2.26 -2.25
N ALA A 143 7.23 3.47 -2.37
CA ALA A 143 7.47 4.58 -1.46
C ALA A 143 6.41 4.54 -0.35
N VAL A 144 6.77 4.03 0.82
CA VAL A 144 5.84 3.82 1.92
C VAL A 144 5.97 4.96 2.94
N MET A 145 4.90 5.70 3.15
CA MET A 145 4.74 6.73 4.19
C MET A 145 4.28 6.05 5.47
N ARG A 146 5.15 5.91 6.48
CA ARG A 146 4.78 5.32 7.77
C ARG A 146 4.14 6.39 8.64
N LEU A 147 2.97 6.09 9.18
CA LEU A 147 2.30 6.98 10.11
C LEU A 147 2.81 6.78 11.54
N ASP A 148 2.66 7.82 12.33
CA ASP A 148 3.00 7.85 13.76
C ASP A 148 2.08 6.95 14.60
N ALA A 149 2.34 6.89 15.91
CA ALA A 149 1.53 6.12 16.85
C ALA A 149 0.05 6.53 16.85
N THR A 150 -0.25 7.80 16.55
CA THR A 150 -1.63 8.31 16.47
C THR A 150 -2.29 8.09 15.12
N ASN A 151 -1.53 7.62 14.10
CA ASN A 151 -1.97 7.51 12.71
C ASN A 151 -2.49 8.84 12.10
N ARG A 152 -1.97 9.98 12.57
CA ARG A 152 -2.39 11.33 12.13
C ARG A 152 -1.31 12.08 11.38
N ALA A 153 -0.05 11.74 11.60
CA ALA A 153 1.09 12.36 10.94
C ALA A 153 1.99 11.30 10.30
N ILE A 154 2.77 11.71 9.30
CA ILE A 154 3.84 10.87 8.76
C ILE A 154 5.00 10.92 9.76
N GLU A 155 5.41 9.75 10.23
CA GLU A 155 6.57 9.57 11.13
C GLU A 155 7.86 9.56 10.30
N ASP A 156 7.88 8.77 9.22
CA ASP A 156 8.99 8.68 8.28
C ASP A 156 8.58 7.96 6.98
N TYR A 157 9.56 7.71 6.11
CA TYR A 157 9.37 7.05 4.83
C TYR A 157 10.25 5.79 4.71
N VAL A 158 9.80 4.85 3.88
CA VAL A 158 10.54 3.63 3.55
C VAL A 158 10.47 3.37 2.07
N LEU A 159 11.62 3.16 1.43
CA LEU A 159 11.70 2.73 0.05
C LEU A 159 11.96 1.23 -0.05
N LEU A 160 11.03 0.50 -0.66
CA LEU A 160 11.11 -0.95 -0.91
C LEU A 160 11.27 -1.24 -2.40
N SER A 161 12.07 -2.23 -2.73
CA SER A 161 12.15 -2.79 -4.08
C SER A 161 11.27 -4.04 -4.16
N SER A 162 10.31 -4.07 -5.09
CA SER A 162 9.48 -5.26 -5.33
C SER A 162 10.28 -6.28 -6.17
N PRO A 163 10.23 -7.59 -5.84
CA PRO A 163 9.00 -8.36 -5.91
C PRO A 163 8.55 -8.77 -4.50
N LEU A 164 7.84 -7.87 -3.80
CA LEU A 164 7.18 -8.29 -2.57
C LEU A 164 6.17 -9.38 -2.93
N ARG A 165 6.14 -10.47 -2.15
CA ARG A 165 5.22 -11.61 -2.35
C ARG A 165 3.81 -11.11 -2.70
N ALA A 166 3.16 -11.80 -3.64
CA ALA A 166 1.78 -11.52 -4.02
C ALA A 166 0.90 -11.45 -2.76
N GLY A 167 0.30 -10.28 -2.53
CA GLY A 167 -0.41 -10.02 -1.29
C GLY A 167 -1.09 -8.66 -1.31
N ARG A 168 -2.26 -8.57 -0.67
CA ARG A 168 -3.04 -7.32 -0.58
C ARG A 168 -2.42 -6.30 0.36
N TYR A 169 -1.47 -6.70 1.19
CA TYR A 169 -0.89 -5.87 2.23
C TYR A 169 0.63 -5.98 2.24
N VAL A 170 1.27 -4.87 2.59
CA VAL A 170 2.69 -4.81 2.97
C VAL A 170 2.75 -4.63 4.47
N TRP A 171 3.54 -5.47 5.14
CA TRP A 171 3.78 -5.42 6.58
C TRP A 171 5.19 -4.93 6.85
N LEU A 172 5.29 -3.87 7.66
CA LEU A 172 6.55 -3.25 8.01
C LEU A 172 6.85 -3.45 9.49
N SER A 173 8.05 -3.90 9.77
CA SER A 173 8.70 -3.92 11.07
C SER A 173 10.20 -3.80 10.83
N SER A 174 10.99 -3.51 11.86
CA SER A 174 12.46 -3.49 11.73
C SER A 174 13.01 -4.76 11.08
N ASP A 175 12.40 -5.90 11.39
CA ASP A 175 12.77 -7.19 10.81
C ASP A 175 12.37 -7.33 9.33
N SER A 176 11.15 -6.91 8.95
CA SER A 176 10.72 -7.01 7.54
C SER A 176 11.49 -6.03 6.65
N LEU A 177 11.90 -4.87 7.16
CA LEU A 177 12.75 -3.93 6.44
C LEU A 177 14.10 -4.57 6.08
N ARG A 178 14.75 -5.25 7.04
CA ARG A 178 16.00 -5.99 6.76
C ARG A 178 15.80 -7.06 5.70
N ARG A 179 14.72 -7.85 5.80
CA ARG A 179 14.40 -8.92 4.83
C ARG A 179 14.13 -8.42 3.41
N HIS A 180 13.58 -7.22 3.27
CA HIS A 180 13.21 -6.65 1.97
C HIS A 180 14.19 -5.58 1.47
N HIS A 181 15.36 -5.44 2.11
CA HIS A 181 16.34 -4.39 1.83
C HIS A 181 15.69 -2.99 1.76
N GLY A 182 14.74 -2.77 2.68
CA GLY A 182 14.04 -1.51 2.82
C GLY A 182 15.00 -0.43 3.28
N VAL A 183 14.95 0.72 2.60
CA VAL A 183 15.78 1.87 2.95
C VAL A 183 14.88 2.84 3.72
N PRO A 184 15.10 3.03 5.04
CA PRO A 184 14.43 4.07 5.79
C PRO A 184 14.91 5.45 5.32
N CYS A 185 14.00 6.41 5.31
CA CYS A 185 14.26 7.80 4.94
C CYS A 185 13.54 8.65 5.98
N ALA A 186 14.28 9.52 6.68
CA ALA A 186 13.72 10.37 7.74
C ALA A 186 12.72 11.38 7.17
N GLY A 187 12.95 11.82 5.93
CA GLY A 187 12.13 12.81 5.25
C GLY A 187 11.83 12.45 3.80
N LYS A 188 10.98 13.28 3.20
CA LYS A 188 10.53 13.15 1.81
C LYS A 188 11.69 13.39 0.85
N GLU A 189 12.57 14.33 1.16
CA GLU A 189 13.74 14.70 0.35
C GLU A 189 14.72 13.53 0.26
N GLU A 190 14.94 12.83 1.37
CA GLU A 190 15.75 11.61 1.42
C GLU A 190 15.12 10.48 0.61
N LEU A 191 13.79 10.33 0.68
CA LEU A 191 13.06 9.37 -0.13
C LEU A 191 13.24 9.66 -1.62
N ILE A 192 13.06 10.91 -2.05
CA ILE A 192 13.25 11.33 -3.44
C ILE A 192 14.69 11.04 -3.89
N LYS A 193 15.70 11.37 -3.07
CA LYS A 193 17.11 11.05 -3.35
C LYS A 193 17.33 9.55 -3.50
N ALA A 194 16.73 8.73 -2.64
CA ALA A 194 16.84 7.28 -2.70
C ALA A 194 16.16 6.68 -3.93
N ILE A 195 15.03 7.25 -4.37
CA ILE A 195 14.34 6.88 -5.61
C ILE A 195 15.22 7.21 -6.82
N LYS A 196 15.73 8.44 -6.91
CA LYS A 196 16.64 8.86 -7.99
C LYS A 196 17.86 7.94 -8.09
N ALA A 197 18.50 7.62 -6.97
CA ALA A 197 19.65 6.72 -6.94
C ALA A 197 19.31 5.31 -7.47
N ARG A 198 18.14 4.76 -7.09
CA ARG A 198 17.68 3.45 -7.60
C ARG A 198 17.35 3.49 -9.08
N LEU A 199 16.71 4.55 -9.57
CA LEU A 199 16.40 4.71 -10.99
C LEU A 199 17.67 4.87 -11.84
N ALA A 200 18.65 5.66 -11.37
CA ALA A 200 19.94 5.82 -12.02
C ALA A 200 20.72 4.50 -12.10
N LYS A 201 20.75 3.71 -11.01
CA LYS A 201 21.40 2.40 -10.99
C LYS A 201 20.78 1.43 -12.00
N SER A 202 19.45 1.42 -12.12
CA SER A 202 18.74 0.61 -13.11
C SER A 202 19.01 1.05 -14.55
N ASN A 203 19.14 2.37 -14.82
CA ASN A 203 19.55 2.89 -16.13
C ASN A 203 20.94 2.38 -16.55
N HIS A 204 21.92 2.45 -15.64
CA HIS A 204 23.27 1.99 -15.93
C HIS A 204 23.33 0.48 -16.21
N ALA A 205 22.59 -0.32 -15.45
CA ALA A 205 22.53 -1.77 -15.68
C ALA A 205 21.92 -2.13 -17.04
N ALA A 206 20.83 -1.45 -17.44
CA ALA A 206 20.20 -1.65 -18.74
C ALA A 206 21.13 -1.26 -19.91
N ARG A 207 21.86 -0.15 -19.77
CA ARG A 207 22.78 0.36 -20.81
C ARG A 207 24.06 -0.48 -20.95
N ALA A 208 24.58 -1.03 -19.85
CA ALA A 208 25.72 -1.96 -19.89
C ALA A 208 25.35 -3.30 -20.55
N SER A 209 24.08 -3.70 -20.47
CA SER A 209 23.56 -4.91 -21.11
C SER A 209 23.35 -4.76 -22.63
N SER A 210 23.33 -3.53 -23.18
CA SER A 210 22.86 -3.29 -24.55
C SER A 210 23.95 -3.11 -25.62
N ALA A 211 25.23 -3.42 -25.38
CA ALA A 211 26.24 -3.50 -26.46
C ALA A 211 27.50 -4.31 -26.10
N PRO A 212 28.09 -5.13 -27.02
CA PRO A 212 27.57 -5.67 -28.28
C PRO A 212 27.69 -7.21 -28.39
N LEU A 213 26.59 -7.92 -28.66
CA LEU A 213 26.67 -9.24 -29.31
C LEU A 213 26.70 -8.99 -30.82
N ASN A 214 27.89 -8.78 -31.36
CA ASN A 214 28.07 -8.73 -32.80
C ASN A 214 29.26 -9.61 -33.21
N LYS A 215 29.06 -10.32 -34.34
CA LYS A 215 29.87 -11.38 -34.99
C LYS A 215 29.51 -12.80 -34.52
N ARG A 216 29.07 -13.72 -35.38
CA ARG A 216 29.42 -13.88 -36.79
C ARG A 216 28.37 -14.75 -37.51
N THR A 217 27.66 -14.14 -38.44
CA THR A 217 26.99 -14.82 -39.56
C THR A 217 28.04 -15.64 -40.30
N LYS A 218 27.89 -16.97 -40.32
CA LYS A 218 28.51 -17.82 -41.36
C LYS A 218 27.39 -18.44 -42.18
N LEU A 219 27.18 -17.84 -43.35
CA LEU A 219 26.57 -18.49 -44.49
C LEU A 219 27.34 -19.77 -44.86
N SER A 220 26.58 -20.72 -45.38
CA SER A 220 26.94 -21.82 -46.28
C SER A 220 27.82 -22.97 -45.75
N ARG A 221 27.21 -24.16 -45.67
CA ARG A 221 27.49 -25.22 -46.65
C ARG A 221 26.33 -26.22 -46.70
N SER A 222 25.54 -26.13 -47.78
CA SER A 222 24.67 -27.22 -48.23
C SER A 222 25.53 -28.45 -48.52
N LYS A 223 25.12 -29.61 -48.01
CA LYS A 223 25.75 -30.89 -48.32
C LYS A 223 24.74 -31.76 -49.08
N THR A 224 24.74 -31.59 -50.40
CA THR A 224 24.17 -32.54 -51.35
C THR A 224 25.26 -33.56 -51.71
N LYS A 225 25.05 -34.82 -51.37
CA LYS A 225 25.71 -36.03 -51.90
C LYS A 225 25.03 -37.20 -51.20
N GLY A 226 24.46 -38.21 -51.82
CA GLY A 226 24.47 -38.70 -53.18
C GLY A 226 23.99 -40.14 -53.08
N SER A 227 23.23 -40.58 -54.07
CA SER A 227 22.74 -41.94 -54.29
C SER A 227 23.82 -43.03 -54.23
N GLY A 228 23.42 -44.23 -53.77
CA GLY A 228 24.11 -45.50 -54.01
C GLY A 228 23.68 -46.54 -52.96
N GLU A 229 22.66 -47.37 -53.19
CA GLU A 229 22.63 -48.63 -53.95
C GLU A 229 22.68 -49.87 -53.03
N ARG A 230 21.84 -50.84 -53.36
CA ARG A 230 21.58 -52.09 -52.65
C ARG A 230 22.75 -53.06 -52.76
N ARG A 231 22.96 -53.85 -51.70
CA ARG A 231 23.21 -55.30 -51.76
C ARG A 231 22.88 -55.93 -50.40
N LEU A 232 21.76 -56.64 -50.32
CA LEU A 232 21.64 -58.08 -50.13
C LEU A 232 20.17 -58.47 -50.37
#